data_AF-A0A0A1PAT0-F1
#
_entry.id   AF-A0A0A1PAT0-F1
#
_cell.length_a   1.000
_cell.length_b   1.000
_cell.length_c   1.000
_cell.angle_alpha   90.00
_cell.angle_beta   90.00
_cell.angle_gamma   90.00
#
_symmetry.space_group_name_H-M   'P 1'
#
loop_
_entity.id
_entity.type
_entity.pdbx_description
1 polymer ?
#
loop_
_entity_poly.entity_id
_entity_poly.type
_entity_poly.pdbx_seq_one_letter_code
_entity_poly.pdbx_strand_id
1 'polypeptide(L)'
;MFLFRSPADPQTRPSGATEAGIGRVVQAIQSAARATGAGFDYLLRTAHRESSLQPAAQAPTSSARGLYQFIDSTWLTMMRDEGRKLGLERYAAQIGTNSAGQPVVADPAVRREILALRDDPQISALMAGAFTNRNAQDLRSATGRNPTEGELYMAHFLGSGGAARLITLNQSNPQAVAARAFPDAAGANRSIFFENGRPRTVAEVYAALASGGSSEARPATTLGAGQAAARRQPAPMRLSRTAAAAPGRPSRA
;
A
#
# COMPACT_ATOMS: atom_id res chain seq x y z
N MET A 1 -2.21 -19.86 64.16
CA MET A 1 -1.87 -18.54 64.73
C MET A 1 -1.51 -17.61 63.57
N PHE A 2 -2.40 -16.66 63.27
CA PHE A 2 -2.16 -15.50 62.40
C PHE A 2 -0.99 -14.66 62.99
N LEU A 3 -0.18 -13.89 62.26
CA LEU A 3 -0.52 -12.62 61.59
C LEU A 3 0.61 -12.13 60.66
N PHE A 4 0.24 -11.89 59.40
CA PHE A 4 0.44 -10.66 58.61
C PHE A 4 1.64 -9.72 58.86
N ARG A 5 2.48 -9.58 57.81
CA ARG A 5 3.06 -8.28 57.39
C ARG A 5 3.02 -8.21 55.85
N SER A 6 2.36 -7.19 55.31
CA SER A 6 2.39 -6.73 53.91
C SER A 6 2.34 -5.19 53.94
N PRO A 7 2.69 -4.46 52.87
CA PRO A 7 3.28 -4.90 51.59
C PRO A 7 4.63 -4.21 51.29
N ALA A 8 5.38 -4.81 50.36
CA ALA A 8 6.34 -4.09 49.54
C ALA A 8 5.56 -3.27 48.51
N ASP A 9 5.94 -2.01 48.34
CA ASP A 9 5.42 -1.12 47.29
C ASP A 9 6.36 -1.21 46.09
N PRO A 10 5.90 -1.63 44.88
CA PRO A 10 6.68 -1.48 43.67
C PRO A 10 6.04 -0.38 42.80
N GLN A 11 6.56 0.84 42.90
CA GLN A 11 6.34 1.87 41.87
C GLN A 11 7.66 2.17 41.17
N THR A 12 7.98 1.39 40.15
CA THR A 12 8.90 1.80 39.09
C THR A 12 8.07 2.11 37.85
N ARG A 13 7.71 3.38 37.66
CA ARG A 13 7.04 3.86 36.43
C ARG A 13 8.08 4.33 35.41
N PRO A 14 8.15 3.72 34.22
CA PRO A 14 8.67 4.40 33.03
C PRO A 14 7.49 4.85 32.15
N SER A 15 6.81 5.96 32.50
CA SER A 15 5.58 6.38 31.78
C SER A 15 5.67 7.74 31.06
N GLY A 16 6.38 8.74 31.59
CA GLY A 16 6.27 10.11 31.07
C GLY A 16 6.84 10.35 29.66
N ALA A 17 7.99 9.78 29.33
CA ALA A 17 8.63 9.97 28.02
C ALA A 17 7.90 9.24 26.88
N THR A 18 7.34 8.06 27.18
CA THR A 18 6.55 7.25 26.25
C THR A 18 5.20 7.90 25.98
N GLU A 19 4.52 8.42 27.00
CA GLU A 19 3.25 9.15 26.86
C GLU A 19 3.43 10.46 26.07
N ALA A 20 4.48 11.24 26.35
CA ALA A 20 4.81 12.44 25.58
C ALA A 20 5.20 12.12 24.12
N GLY A 21 5.83 10.97 23.88
CA GLY A 21 6.11 10.44 22.54
C GLY A 21 4.84 10.12 21.77
N ILE A 22 3.92 9.37 22.37
CA ILE A 22 2.63 9.01 21.76
C ILE A 22 1.79 10.28 21.49
N GLY A 23 1.78 11.24 22.41
CA GLY A 23 1.10 12.52 22.22
C GLY A 23 1.56 13.27 20.96
N ARG A 24 2.87 13.33 20.71
CA ARG A 24 3.44 13.93 19.48
C ARG A 24 3.04 13.16 18.22
N VAL A 25 3.01 11.83 18.28
CA VAL A 25 2.55 10.99 17.15
C VAL A 25 1.09 11.26 16.81
N VAL A 26 0.21 11.29 17.82
CA VAL A 26 -1.22 11.54 17.61
C VAL A 26 -1.45 12.95 17.02
N GLN A 27 -0.73 13.97 17.51
CA GLN A 27 -0.80 15.32 16.95
C GLN A 27 -0.34 15.37 15.49
N ALA A 28 0.72 14.66 15.14
CA ALA A 28 1.20 14.57 13.76
C ALA A 28 0.15 13.93 12.83
N ILE A 29 -0.47 12.84 13.28
CA ILE A 29 -1.56 12.17 12.55
C ILE A 29 -2.76 13.12 12.37
N GLN A 30 -3.13 13.86 13.41
CA GLN A 30 -4.23 14.82 13.34
C GLN A 30 -3.95 15.98 12.39
N SER A 31 -2.71 16.49 12.40
CA SER A 31 -2.24 17.53 11.48
C SER A 31 -2.29 17.04 10.03
N ALA A 32 -1.75 15.85 9.77
CA ALA A 32 -1.75 15.25 8.45
C ALA A 32 -3.17 14.94 7.92
N ALA A 33 -4.08 14.46 8.78
CA ALA A 33 -5.48 14.24 8.43
C ALA A 33 -6.12 15.54 7.93
N ARG A 34 -5.94 16.65 8.64
CA ARG A 34 -6.43 17.98 8.22
C ARG A 34 -5.79 18.45 6.91
N ALA A 35 -4.48 18.30 6.76
CA ALA A 35 -3.74 18.78 5.59
C ALA A 35 -4.10 18.00 4.30
N THR A 36 -4.38 16.71 4.43
CA THR A 36 -4.64 15.83 3.28
C THR A 36 -6.13 15.61 3.03
N GLY A 37 -7.00 15.82 4.02
CA GLY A 37 -8.41 15.46 3.96
C GLY A 37 -8.69 13.97 4.21
N ALA A 38 -7.67 13.17 4.53
CA ALA A 38 -7.87 11.80 4.97
C ALA A 38 -8.48 11.74 6.39
N GLY A 39 -9.28 10.71 6.67
CA GLY A 39 -9.93 10.55 7.97
C GLY A 39 -8.93 10.31 9.10
N PHE A 40 -8.99 11.12 10.16
CA PHE A 40 -8.11 11.00 11.33
C PHE A 40 -8.17 9.61 11.96
N ASP A 41 -9.37 9.09 12.24
CA ASP A 41 -9.52 7.80 12.92
C ASP A 41 -8.99 6.63 12.07
N TYR A 42 -9.15 6.72 10.75
CA TYR A 42 -8.56 5.75 9.82
C TYR A 42 -7.03 5.78 9.90
N LEU A 43 -6.42 6.97 9.84
CA LEU A 43 -4.97 7.11 9.92
C LEU A 43 -4.42 6.65 11.28
N LEU A 44 -5.13 6.91 12.36
CA LEU A 44 -4.75 6.50 13.71
C LEU A 44 -4.83 4.98 13.87
N ARG A 45 -5.94 4.36 13.46
CA ARG A 45 -6.10 2.89 13.47
C ARG A 45 -5.05 2.20 12.61
N THR A 46 -4.79 2.74 11.42
CA THR A 46 -3.75 2.19 10.52
C THR A 46 -2.38 2.27 11.17
N ALA A 47 -1.98 3.42 11.72
CA ALA A 47 -0.69 3.57 12.40
C ALA A 47 -0.57 2.63 13.61
N HIS A 48 -1.63 2.48 14.40
CA HIS A 48 -1.65 1.55 15.52
C HIS A 48 -1.49 0.09 15.08
N ARG A 49 -2.15 -0.30 13.99
CA ARG A 49 -2.03 -1.65 13.45
C ARG A 49 -0.65 -1.94 12.89
N GLU A 50 -0.11 -1.02 12.09
CA GLU A 50 1.12 -1.25 11.34
C GLU A 50 2.37 -1.18 12.23
N SER A 51 2.40 -0.26 13.21
CA SER A 51 3.58 0.01 14.03
C SER A 51 3.32 0.07 15.53
N SER A 52 2.08 -0.10 15.99
CA SER A 52 1.69 0.21 17.37
C SER A 52 2.05 1.65 17.79
N LEU A 53 1.91 2.58 16.84
CA LEU A 53 2.26 4.00 16.97
C LEU A 53 3.76 4.27 17.21
N GLN A 54 4.64 3.35 16.79
CA GLN A 54 6.10 3.49 16.93
C GLN A 54 6.70 4.09 15.64
N PRO A 55 7.22 5.33 15.65
CA PRO A 55 7.70 5.97 14.42
C PRO A 55 8.92 5.31 13.81
N ALA A 56 9.75 4.63 14.59
CA ALA A 56 10.94 3.94 14.09
C ALA A 56 10.73 2.42 13.92
N ALA A 57 9.47 1.95 13.89
CA ALA A 57 9.17 0.55 13.66
C ALA A 57 9.76 0.07 12.33
N GLN A 58 10.34 -1.13 12.33
CA GLN A 58 10.96 -1.76 11.17
C GLN A 58 10.50 -3.21 11.11
N ALA A 59 10.00 -3.63 9.94
CA ALA A 59 9.71 -5.03 9.71
C ALA A 59 11.03 -5.82 9.55
N PRO A 60 11.16 -7.01 10.17
CA PRO A 60 12.37 -7.82 10.08
C PRO A 60 12.56 -8.50 8.72
N THR A 61 11.50 -8.64 7.93
CA THR A 61 11.48 -9.41 6.67
C THR A 61 11.38 -8.54 5.43
N SER A 62 11.30 -7.21 5.57
CA SER A 62 11.16 -6.30 4.44
C SER A 62 11.69 -4.90 4.76
N SER A 63 11.67 -4.02 3.75
CA SER A 63 12.03 -2.61 3.93
C SER A 63 10.92 -1.77 4.57
N ALA A 64 9.80 -2.38 4.97
CA ALA A 64 8.68 -1.68 5.59
C ALA A 64 9.12 -1.00 6.90
N ARG A 65 8.96 0.31 6.95
CA ARG A 65 9.44 1.16 8.06
C ARG A 65 8.47 2.29 8.35
N GLY A 66 8.47 2.76 9.60
CA GLY A 66 7.72 3.93 10.00
C GLY A 66 6.33 3.62 10.53
N LEU A 67 5.59 4.67 10.91
CA LEU A 67 4.23 4.55 11.46
C LEU A 67 3.29 3.71 10.59
N TYR A 68 3.46 3.81 9.27
CA TYR A 68 2.61 3.20 8.24
C TYR A 68 3.32 2.12 7.44
N GLN A 69 4.49 1.64 7.92
CA GLN A 69 5.21 0.50 7.34
C GLN A 69 5.43 0.60 5.81
N PHE A 70 5.74 1.80 5.30
CA PHE A 70 6.02 1.99 3.87
C PHE A 70 7.30 1.24 3.47
N ILE A 71 7.22 0.44 2.41
CA ILE A 71 8.41 -0.13 1.75
C ILE A 71 9.12 0.90 0.87
N ASP A 72 10.39 0.68 0.57
CA ASP A 72 11.25 1.63 -0.16
C ASP A 72 10.63 2.10 -1.49
N SER A 73 10.15 1.17 -2.32
CA SER A 73 9.64 1.49 -3.65
C SER A 73 8.37 2.34 -3.61
N THR A 74 7.42 1.98 -2.73
CA THR A 74 6.19 2.74 -2.52
C THR A 74 6.50 4.12 -1.95
N TRP A 75 7.42 4.21 -0.98
CA TRP A 75 7.83 5.48 -0.41
C TRP A 75 8.42 6.43 -1.46
N LEU A 76 9.37 5.94 -2.26
CA LEU A 76 10.00 6.76 -3.31
C LEU A 76 8.99 7.17 -4.39
N THR A 77 8.07 6.28 -4.76
CA THR A 77 6.99 6.61 -5.71
C THR A 77 6.11 7.73 -5.16
N MET A 78 5.64 7.59 -3.92
CA MET A 78 4.77 8.58 -3.28
C MET A 78 5.48 9.91 -3.03
N MET A 79 6.74 9.89 -2.60
CA MET A 79 7.55 11.10 -2.44
C MET A 79 7.73 11.85 -3.76
N ARG A 80 7.98 11.13 -4.87
CA ARG A 80 8.08 11.72 -6.20
C ARG A 80 6.74 12.34 -6.65
N ASP A 81 5.66 11.58 -6.51
CA ASP A 81 4.36 11.92 -7.10
C ASP A 81 3.59 12.97 -6.27
N GLU A 82 3.68 12.90 -4.95
CA GLU A 82 2.91 13.72 -4.01
C GLU A 82 3.77 14.70 -3.20
N GLY A 83 5.08 14.51 -3.14
CA GLY A 83 5.97 15.29 -2.26
C GLY A 83 5.86 16.79 -2.49
N ARG A 84 5.74 17.26 -3.73
CA ARG A 84 5.52 18.68 -4.06
C ARG A 84 4.29 19.26 -3.34
N LYS A 85 3.15 18.57 -3.43
CA LYS A 85 1.88 19.01 -2.84
C LYS A 85 1.94 19.01 -1.31
N LEU A 86 2.82 18.19 -0.74
CA LEU A 86 3.04 18.06 0.69
C LEU A 86 4.15 18.98 1.23
N GLY A 87 4.72 19.87 0.41
CA GLY A 87 5.81 20.77 0.83
C GLY A 87 7.19 20.09 0.92
N LEU A 88 7.34 18.91 0.31
CA LEU A 88 8.56 18.08 0.29
C LEU A 88 9.28 18.15 -1.07
N GLU A 89 9.12 19.25 -1.80
CA GLU A 89 9.69 19.47 -3.14
C GLU A 89 11.19 19.16 -3.21
N ARG A 90 11.94 19.56 -2.17
CA ARG A 90 13.38 19.33 -2.07
C ARG A 90 13.77 17.86 -2.17
N TYR A 91 12.90 16.95 -1.71
CA TYR A 91 13.09 15.52 -1.78
C TYR A 91 12.51 14.93 -3.06
N ALA A 92 11.31 15.37 -3.44
CA ALA A 92 10.63 14.92 -4.66
C ALA A 92 11.49 15.15 -5.91
N ALA A 93 12.15 16.31 -6.01
CA ALA A 93 13.00 16.69 -7.14
C ALA A 93 14.24 15.79 -7.31
N GLN A 94 14.64 15.04 -6.29
CA GLN A 94 15.77 14.12 -6.32
C GLN A 94 15.41 12.72 -6.87
N ILE A 95 14.12 12.46 -7.08
CA ILE A 95 13.61 11.15 -7.46
C ILE A 95 13.26 11.16 -8.95
N GLY A 96 14.14 10.56 -9.75
CA GLY A 96 13.91 10.30 -11.16
C GLY A 96 13.13 9.00 -11.40
N THR A 97 13.07 8.60 -12.66
CA THR A 97 12.46 7.33 -13.08
C THR A 97 13.42 6.60 -14.00
N ASN A 98 13.60 5.29 -13.81
CA ASN A 98 14.41 4.47 -14.71
C ASN A 98 13.62 4.09 -15.99
N SER A 99 14.27 3.39 -16.92
CA SER A 99 13.64 2.93 -18.17
C SER A 99 12.42 2.01 -17.98
N ALA A 100 12.31 1.37 -16.81
CA ALA A 100 11.19 0.50 -16.44
C ALA A 100 10.07 1.25 -15.69
N GLY A 101 10.15 2.58 -15.54
CA GLY A 101 9.12 3.35 -14.84
C GLY A 101 9.25 3.38 -13.31
N GLN A 102 10.32 2.80 -12.74
CA GLN A 102 10.50 2.71 -11.29
C GLN A 102 11.22 3.96 -10.74
N PRO A 103 10.89 4.42 -9.53
CA PRO A 103 11.55 5.57 -8.93
C PRO A 103 13.02 5.25 -8.61
N VAL A 104 13.91 6.17 -8.94
CA VAL A 104 15.35 6.04 -8.69
C VAL A 104 15.92 7.35 -8.16
N VAL A 105 16.82 7.24 -7.18
CA VAL A 105 17.60 8.36 -6.66
C VAL A 105 19.04 8.07 -7.00
N ALA A 106 19.67 8.98 -7.76
CA ALA A 106 21.01 8.75 -8.31
C ALA A 106 22.09 8.69 -7.22
N ASP A 107 22.02 9.60 -6.25
CA ASP A 107 22.96 9.64 -5.12
C ASP A 107 22.50 8.69 -4.00
N PRO A 108 23.31 7.68 -3.61
CA PRO A 108 22.98 6.77 -2.52
C PRO A 108 22.81 7.46 -1.15
N ALA A 109 23.52 8.55 -0.88
CA ALA A 109 23.40 9.30 0.36
C ALA A 109 22.04 10.01 0.44
N VAL A 110 21.65 10.67 -0.64
CA VAL A 110 20.32 11.31 -0.77
C VAL A 110 19.22 10.25 -0.70
N ARG A 111 19.40 9.08 -1.34
CA ARG A 111 18.46 7.96 -1.24
C ARG A 111 18.21 7.56 0.22
N ARG A 112 19.28 7.43 1.02
CA ARG A 112 19.16 7.09 2.45
C ARG A 112 18.43 8.18 3.22
N GLU A 113 18.72 9.45 2.97
CA GLU A 113 18.02 10.57 3.60
C GLU A 113 16.52 10.52 3.32
N ILE A 114 16.13 10.39 2.05
CA ILE A 114 14.71 10.33 1.66
C ILE A 114 14.00 9.15 2.33
N LEU A 115 14.64 7.99 2.39
CA LEU A 115 14.07 6.79 3.02
C LEU A 115 13.97 6.89 4.55
N ALA A 116 14.85 7.65 5.20
CA ALA A 116 14.83 7.88 6.64
C ALA A 116 13.64 8.75 7.08
N LEU A 117 13.09 9.57 6.18
CA LEU A 117 11.89 10.38 6.45
C LEU A 117 10.65 9.55 6.82
N ARG A 118 10.66 8.23 6.60
CA ARG A 118 9.62 7.32 7.11
C ARG A 118 9.50 7.31 8.63
N ASP A 119 10.58 7.66 9.32
CA ASP A 119 10.65 7.71 10.78
C ASP A 119 10.06 9.00 11.35
N ASP A 120 9.93 10.05 10.52
CA ASP A 120 9.34 11.31 10.93
C ASP A 120 7.81 11.15 11.02
N PRO A 121 7.19 11.32 12.20
CA PRO A 121 5.75 11.10 12.38
C PRO A 121 4.89 11.99 11.48
N GLN A 122 5.32 13.24 11.25
CA GLN A 122 4.57 14.21 10.47
C GLN A 122 4.65 13.88 8.98
N ILE A 123 5.85 13.61 8.46
CA ILE A 123 6.04 13.28 7.04
C ILE A 123 5.41 11.93 6.72
N SER A 124 5.59 10.93 7.58
CA SER A 124 4.99 9.60 7.44
C SER A 124 3.45 9.69 7.40
N ALA A 125 2.85 10.48 8.29
CA ALA A 125 1.40 10.68 8.32
C ALA A 125 0.88 11.49 7.11
N LEU A 126 1.59 12.53 6.66
CA LEU A 126 1.23 13.27 5.44
C LEU A 126 1.25 12.34 4.22
N MET A 127 2.29 11.51 4.11
CA MET A 127 2.40 10.55 3.01
C MET A 127 1.30 9.48 3.07
N ALA A 128 0.95 9.01 4.27
CA ALA A 128 -0.15 8.08 4.47
C ALA A 128 -1.51 8.69 4.07
N GLY A 129 -1.78 9.93 4.46
CA GLY A 129 -2.99 10.64 4.04
C GLY A 129 -3.09 10.78 2.52
N ALA A 130 -2.00 11.20 1.87
CA ALA A 130 -1.94 11.28 0.41
C ALA A 130 -2.13 9.91 -0.26
N PHE A 131 -1.51 8.86 0.27
CA PHE A 131 -1.65 7.49 -0.22
C PHE A 131 -3.08 6.96 -0.08
N THR A 132 -3.73 7.23 1.05
CA THR A 132 -5.14 6.89 1.28
C THR A 132 -6.06 7.57 0.27
N ASN A 133 -5.84 8.86 -0.01
CA ASN A 133 -6.65 9.58 -1.00
C ASN A 133 -6.45 9.05 -2.41
N ARG A 134 -5.22 8.73 -2.80
CA ARG A 134 -4.91 8.10 -4.09
C ARG A 134 -5.61 6.75 -4.22
N ASN A 135 -5.50 5.90 -3.21
CA ASN A 135 -6.21 4.62 -3.16
C ASN A 135 -7.72 4.81 -3.23
N ALA A 136 -8.27 5.81 -2.53
CA ALA A 136 -9.69 6.11 -2.59
C ALA A 136 -10.14 6.49 -4.00
N GLN A 137 -9.38 7.32 -4.70
CA GLN A 137 -9.64 7.72 -6.08
C GLN A 137 -9.58 6.53 -7.03
N ASP A 138 -8.53 5.71 -6.94
CA ASP A 138 -8.35 4.53 -7.79
C ASP A 138 -9.52 3.54 -7.60
N LEU A 139 -9.90 3.26 -6.35
CA LEU A 139 -11.02 2.38 -6.05
C LEU A 139 -12.36 2.96 -6.50
N ARG A 140 -12.59 4.27 -6.32
CA ARG A 140 -13.80 4.93 -6.84
C ARG A 140 -13.90 4.80 -8.35
N SER A 141 -12.79 5.03 -9.05
CA SER A 141 -12.73 4.93 -10.51
C SER A 141 -12.99 3.51 -11.00
N ALA A 142 -12.52 2.50 -10.27
CA ALA A 142 -12.70 1.10 -10.65
C ALA A 142 -14.07 0.52 -10.25
N THR A 143 -14.68 0.98 -9.16
CA THR A 143 -15.88 0.37 -8.57
C THR A 143 -17.15 1.21 -8.74
N GLY A 144 -17.02 2.47 -9.15
CA GLY A 144 -18.16 3.40 -9.30
C GLY A 144 -18.75 3.91 -7.98
N ARG A 145 -18.15 3.59 -6.83
CA ARG A 145 -18.61 4.03 -5.51
C ARG A 145 -17.46 4.39 -4.58
N ASN A 146 -17.78 5.07 -3.49
CA ASN A 146 -16.80 5.30 -2.42
C ASN A 146 -16.36 3.96 -1.79
N PRO A 147 -15.05 3.72 -1.61
CA PRO A 147 -14.58 2.57 -0.87
C PRO A 147 -14.86 2.73 0.62
N THR A 148 -15.10 1.60 1.26
CA THR A 148 -15.12 1.49 2.73
C THR A 148 -13.71 1.59 3.29
N GLU A 149 -13.57 1.82 4.60
CA GLU A 149 -12.26 1.82 5.26
C GLU A 149 -11.53 0.48 5.12
N GLY A 150 -12.26 -0.64 5.20
CA GLY A 150 -11.70 -1.97 4.96
C GLY A 150 -11.14 -2.13 3.55
N GLU A 151 -11.80 -1.56 2.55
CA GLU A 151 -11.32 -1.56 1.16
C GLU A 151 -10.13 -0.62 0.94
N LEU A 152 -10.08 0.52 1.66
CA LEU A 152 -8.88 1.36 1.69
C LEU A 152 -7.69 0.61 2.29
N TYR A 153 -7.93 -0.18 3.34
CA TYR A 153 -6.91 -1.05 3.89
C TYR A 153 -6.51 -2.16 2.90
N MET A 154 -7.46 -2.77 2.18
CA MET A 154 -7.14 -3.73 1.12
C MET A 154 -6.24 -3.10 0.05
N ALA A 155 -6.49 -1.84 -0.34
CA ALA A 155 -5.65 -1.14 -1.30
C ALA A 155 -4.27 -0.82 -0.74
N HIS A 156 -4.16 -0.54 0.56
CA HIS A 156 -2.86 -0.44 1.22
C HIS A 156 -2.09 -1.76 1.16
N PHE A 157 -2.76 -2.89 1.39
CA PHE A 157 -2.14 -4.22 1.43
C PHE A 157 -1.80 -4.78 0.03
N LEU A 158 -2.79 -4.82 -0.88
CA LEU A 158 -2.70 -5.42 -2.21
C LEU A 158 -2.25 -4.44 -3.32
N GLY A 159 -2.17 -3.15 -3.01
CA GLY A 159 -2.20 -2.09 -4.01
C GLY A 159 -3.63 -1.83 -4.52
N SER A 160 -3.87 -0.62 -5.04
CA SER A 160 -5.21 -0.20 -5.48
C SER A 160 -5.81 -1.10 -6.57
N GLY A 161 -5.01 -1.52 -7.55
CA GLY A 161 -5.46 -2.46 -8.60
C GLY A 161 -5.79 -3.86 -8.08
N GLY A 162 -5.00 -4.37 -7.13
CA GLY A 162 -5.27 -5.67 -6.49
C GLY A 162 -6.54 -5.64 -5.65
N ALA A 163 -6.75 -4.57 -4.89
CA ALA A 163 -7.97 -4.35 -4.14
C ALA A 163 -9.21 -4.19 -5.04
N ALA A 164 -9.13 -3.38 -6.10
CA ALA A 164 -10.22 -3.24 -7.07
C ALA A 164 -10.63 -4.59 -7.68
N ARG A 165 -9.63 -5.41 -8.04
CA ARG A 165 -9.87 -6.77 -8.54
C ARG A 165 -10.52 -7.65 -7.47
N LEU A 166 -10.08 -7.58 -6.22
CA LEU A 166 -10.66 -8.37 -5.12
C LEU A 166 -12.11 -7.98 -4.86
N ILE A 167 -12.41 -6.68 -4.82
CA ILE A 167 -13.77 -6.13 -4.63
C ILE A 167 -14.69 -6.63 -5.74
N THR A 168 -14.27 -6.49 -7.00
CA THR A 168 -15.06 -6.92 -8.17
C THR A 168 -15.27 -8.44 -8.17
N LEU A 169 -14.23 -9.20 -7.83
CA LEU A 169 -14.32 -10.66 -7.78
C LEU A 169 -15.19 -11.14 -6.62
N ASN A 170 -15.19 -10.43 -5.49
CA ASN A 170 -16.07 -10.75 -4.37
C ASN A 170 -17.55 -10.54 -4.72
N GLN A 171 -17.85 -9.54 -5.53
CA GLN A 171 -19.22 -9.29 -6.01
C GLN A 171 -19.68 -10.32 -7.05
N SER A 172 -18.79 -10.74 -7.95
CA SER A 172 -19.14 -11.59 -9.09
C SER A 172 -18.95 -13.10 -8.86
N ASN A 173 -17.95 -13.49 -8.06
CA ASN A 173 -17.62 -14.89 -7.77
C ASN A 173 -16.97 -15.04 -6.38
N PRO A 174 -17.73 -14.85 -5.29
CA PRO A 174 -17.22 -14.90 -3.92
C PRO A 174 -16.63 -16.26 -3.52
N GLN A 175 -17.06 -17.35 -4.17
CA GLN A 175 -16.63 -18.73 -3.86
C GLN A 175 -15.36 -19.15 -4.62
N ALA A 176 -14.84 -18.32 -5.53
CA ALA A 176 -13.59 -18.61 -6.22
C ALA A 176 -12.43 -18.72 -5.23
N VAL A 177 -11.44 -19.56 -5.58
CA VAL A 177 -10.22 -19.71 -4.78
C VAL A 177 -9.35 -18.46 -4.91
N ALA A 178 -9.19 -17.70 -3.83
CA ALA A 178 -8.48 -16.41 -3.85
C ALA A 178 -7.01 -16.56 -4.27
N ALA A 179 -6.35 -17.62 -3.80
CA ALA A 179 -4.95 -17.90 -4.14
C ALA A 179 -4.71 -18.13 -5.65
N ARG A 180 -5.74 -18.56 -6.40
CA ARG A 180 -5.65 -18.68 -7.87
C ARG A 180 -5.77 -17.32 -8.56
N ALA A 181 -6.56 -16.41 -8.00
CA ALA A 181 -6.73 -15.07 -8.54
C ALA A 181 -5.53 -14.16 -8.21
N PHE A 182 -4.90 -14.36 -7.06
CA PHE A 182 -3.81 -13.53 -6.54
C PHE A 182 -2.58 -14.38 -6.14
N PRO A 183 -1.91 -15.06 -7.09
CA PRO A 183 -0.84 -16.00 -6.77
C PRO A 183 0.33 -15.34 -6.03
N ASP A 184 0.76 -14.16 -6.46
CA ASP A 184 1.89 -13.45 -5.83
C ASP A 184 1.55 -13.00 -4.40
N ALA A 185 0.36 -12.44 -4.21
CA ALA A 185 -0.12 -12.01 -2.89
C ALA A 185 -0.29 -13.22 -1.96
N ALA A 186 -0.78 -14.36 -2.48
CA ALA A 186 -0.96 -15.59 -1.74
C ALA A 186 0.36 -16.25 -1.36
N GLY A 187 1.37 -16.17 -2.21
CA GLY A 187 2.74 -16.61 -1.91
C GLY A 187 3.37 -15.78 -0.80
N ALA A 188 3.25 -14.46 -0.88
CA ALA A 188 3.82 -13.54 0.12
C ALA A 188 3.05 -13.52 1.45
N ASN A 189 1.75 -13.82 1.45
CA ASN A 189 0.86 -13.63 2.61
C ASN A 189 0.00 -14.87 2.87
N ARG A 190 0.66 -16.02 3.11
CA ARG A 190 -0.04 -17.30 3.26
C ARG A 190 -1.12 -17.33 4.34
N SER A 191 -0.92 -16.67 5.47
CA SER A 191 -1.92 -16.61 6.56
C SER A 191 -3.21 -15.87 6.20
N ILE A 192 -3.16 -14.99 5.20
CA ILE A 192 -4.35 -14.29 4.67
C ILE A 192 -5.09 -15.17 3.67
N PHE A 193 -4.36 -15.86 2.79
CA PHE A 193 -4.93 -16.62 1.68
C PHE A 193 -5.24 -18.09 2.00
N PHE A 194 -4.78 -18.60 3.14
CA PHE A 194 -4.96 -19.98 3.55
C PHE A 194 -5.30 -20.08 5.03
N GLU A 195 -6.07 -21.10 5.39
CA GLU A 195 -6.43 -21.45 6.76
C GLU A 195 -6.19 -22.94 6.96
N ASN A 196 -5.29 -23.29 7.88
CA ASN A 196 -4.91 -24.70 8.13
C ASN A 196 -4.55 -25.48 6.84
N GLY A 197 -3.90 -24.81 5.89
CA GLY A 197 -3.54 -25.37 4.58
C GLY A 197 -4.64 -25.33 3.51
N ARG A 198 -5.91 -25.13 3.90
CA ARG A 198 -7.02 -24.95 2.96
C ARG A 198 -6.93 -23.56 2.31
N PRO A 199 -7.01 -23.44 0.98
CA PRO A 199 -7.06 -22.13 0.34
C PRO A 199 -8.40 -21.45 0.63
N ARG A 200 -8.34 -20.18 1.03
CA ARG A 200 -9.53 -19.36 1.29
C ARG A 200 -10.21 -18.95 -0.02
N THR A 201 -11.52 -18.76 0.06
CA THR A 201 -12.32 -18.15 -0.99
C THR A 201 -12.06 -16.65 -1.09
N VAL A 202 -12.51 -16.04 -2.18
CA VAL A 202 -12.45 -14.59 -2.35
C VAL A 202 -13.21 -13.86 -1.25
N ALA A 203 -14.40 -14.35 -0.88
CA ALA A 203 -15.18 -13.77 0.21
C ALA A 203 -14.47 -13.87 1.57
N GLU A 204 -13.81 -14.99 1.85
CA GLU A 204 -13.05 -15.17 3.09
C GLU A 204 -11.84 -14.21 3.15
N VAL A 205 -11.11 -14.04 2.04
CA VAL A 205 -9.99 -13.07 1.98
C VAL A 205 -10.50 -11.63 2.07
N TYR A 206 -11.59 -11.30 1.38
CA TYR A 206 -12.23 -9.99 1.47
C TYR A 206 -12.64 -9.69 2.93
N ALA A 207 -13.35 -10.61 3.59
CA ALA A 207 -13.78 -10.43 4.97
C ALA A 207 -12.58 -10.25 5.92
N ALA A 208 -11.54 -11.08 5.78
CA ALA A 208 -10.33 -11.01 6.59
C ALA A 208 -9.61 -9.66 6.45
N LEU A 209 -9.51 -9.12 5.23
CA LEU A 209 -8.89 -7.82 5.02
C LEU A 209 -9.79 -6.65 5.43
N ALA A 210 -11.11 -6.77 5.22
CA ALA A 210 -12.09 -5.74 5.59
C ALA A 210 -12.19 -5.54 7.10
N SER A 211 -12.07 -6.62 7.88
CA SER A 211 -12.07 -6.57 9.35
C SER A 211 -10.74 -6.10 9.94
N GLY A 212 -9.75 -5.75 9.10
CA GLY A 212 -8.44 -5.31 9.55
C GLY A 212 -7.47 -6.46 9.89
N GLY A 213 -7.63 -7.64 9.31
CA GLY A 213 -6.73 -8.80 9.47
C GLY A 213 -6.68 -9.36 10.89
N SER A 214 -6.51 -10.67 11.04
CA SER A 214 -6.07 -11.22 12.33
C SER A 214 -4.70 -10.63 12.69
N SER A 215 -4.52 -10.22 13.95
CA SER A 215 -3.33 -9.52 14.50
C SER A 215 -1.95 -10.15 14.24
N GLU A 216 -1.89 -11.32 13.58
CA GLU A 216 -0.64 -12.03 13.26
C GLU A 216 -0.15 -11.80 11.83
N ALA A 217 -0.97 -11.27 10.93
CA ALA A 217 -0.60 -11.03 9.54
C ALA A 217 -0.25 -9.55 9.32
N ARG A 218 0.98 -9.17 9.70
CA ARG A 218 1.60 -7.94 9.17
C ARG A 218 1.94 -8.17 7.69
N PRO A 219 1.54 -7.29 6.75
CA PRO A 219 1.99 -7.41 5.37
C PRO A 219 3.51 -7.44 5.34
N ALA A 220 4.09 -8.55 4.89
CA ALA A 220 5.52 -8.60 4.59
C ALA A 220 5.86 -7.68 3.40
N THR A 221 4.88 -7.38 2.55
CA THR A 221 5.08 -6.61 1.33
C THR A 221 3.79 -5.85 0.99
N THR A 222 3.79 -4.52 1.11
CA THR A 222 2.90 -3.68 0.28
C THR A 222 3.24 -4.03 -1.16
N LEU A 223 2.38 -4.71 -1.91
CA LEU A 223 2.67 -4.98 -3.33
C LEU A 223 2.84 -3.62 -4.00
N GLY A 224 4.07 -3.32 -4.44
CA GLY A 224 4.43 -2.01 -4.98
C GLY A 224 3.46 -1.63 -6.10
N ALA A 225 2.88 -0.44 -6.01
CA ALA A 225 1.91 0.10 -6.97
C ALA A 225 2.47 0.36 -8.39
N GLY A 226 3.59 -0.28 -8.76
CA GLY A 226 4.37 0.00 -9.96
C GLY A 226 4.19 -0.96 -11.14
N GLN A 227 3.26 -1.91 -11.12
CA GLN A 227 3.13 -2.89 -12.23
C GLN A 227 1.73 -3.17 -12.78
N ALA A 228 0.69 -2.40 -12.39
CA ALA A 228 -0.67 -2.62 -12.93
C ALA A 228 -1.08 -1.67 -14.08
N ALA A 229 -0.16 -0.91 -14.67
CA ALA A 229 -0.45 0.02 -15.77
C ALA A 229 0.49 -0.16 -16.96
N ALA A 230 0.62 -1.39 -17.48
CA ALA A 230 1.23 -1.64 -18.79
C ALA A 230 0.63 -2.88 -19.47
N ARG A 231 -0.69 -2.87 -19.70
CA ARG A 231 -1.32 -3.65 -20.78
C ARG A 231 -2.33 -2.77 -21.52
N ARG A 232 -1.80 -1.90 -22.38
CA ARG A 232 -2.59 -1.30 -23.48
C ARG A 232 -2.76 -2.38 -24.56
N GLN A 233 -4.03 -2.72 -24.80
CA GLN A 233 -4.73 -3.24 -25.98
C GLN A 233 -3.97 -3.99 -27.11
N PRO A 234 -4.58 -5.03 -27.72
CA PRO A 234 -4.02 -5.73 -28.87
C PRO A 234 -3.97 -4.83 -30.11
N ALA A 235 -2.91 -5.00 -30.90
CA ALA A 235 -2.67 -4.32 -32.17
C ALA A 235 -3.81 -4.49 -33.18
N PRO A 236 -4.07 -3.52 -34.08
CA PRO A 236 -5.02 -3.71 -35.16
C PRO A 236 -4.48 -4.75 -36.15
N MET A 237 -5.30 -5.76 -36.38
CA MET A 237 -5.12 -6.80 -37.38
C MET A 237 -5.03 -6.14 -38.77
N ARG A 238 -3.82 -6.08 -39.34
CA ARG A 238 -3.63 -5.70 -40.75
C ARG A 238 -4.19 -6.82 -41.61
N LEU A 239 -5.29 -6.56 -42.32
CA LEU A 239 -5.73 -7.41 -43.42
C LEU A 239 -4.72 -7.28 -44.56
N SER A 240 -3.93 -8.34 -44.74
CA SER A 240 -3.08 -8.53 -45.91
C SER A 240 -3.94 -8.57 -47.17
N ARG A 241 -3.80 -7.58 -48.04
CA ARG A 241 -4.25 -7.68 -49.43
C ARG A 241 -3.20 -8.48 -50.20
N THR A 242 -3.50 -9.75 -50.44
CA THR A 242 -2.89 -10.55 -51.51
C THR A 242 -3.34 -9.97 -52.86
N ALA A 243 -2.40 -9.45 -53.64
CA ALA A 243 -2.58 -9.19 -55.06
C ALA A 243 -1.77 -10.22 -55.84
N ALA A 244 -2.48 -11.16 -56.47
CA ALA A 244 -1.95 -12.13 -57.41
C ALA A 244 -1.67 -11.47 -58.77
N ALA A 245 -0.73 -12.05 -59.51
CA ALA A 245 -0.14 -11.52 -60.73
C ALA A 245 -0.91 -11.86 -62.03
N ALA A 246 -0.92 -10.88 -62.95
CA ALA A 246 -0.82 -10.93 -64.44
C ALA A 246 -1.88 -11.74 -65.26
N PRO A 247 -1.94 -11.67 -66.62
CA PRO A 247 -1.20 -10.86 -67.61
C PRO A 247 -2.08 -10.19 -68.72
N GLY A 248 -1.50 -9.38 -69.60
CA GLY A 248 -2.11 -9.04 -70.91
C GLY A 248 -1.58 -7.81 -71.63
N ARG A 249 -0.70 -8.00 -72.62
CA ARG A 249 -0.52 -7.10 -73.79
C ARG A 249 -1.66 -7.36 -74.79
N PRO A 250 -2.15 -6.39 -75.60
CA PRO A 250 -1.46 -6.04 -76.86
C PRO A 250 -1.60 -4.59 -77.40
N SER A 251 -0.56 -4.19 -78.15
CA SER A 251 -0.51 -3.53 -79.48
C SER A 251 -1.32 -2.27 -79.88
N ARG A 252 -0.59 -1.41 -80.62
CA ARG A 252 -0.98 -0.32 -81.56
C ARG A 252 -1.57 0.97 -80.95
N ALA A 253 -1.22 2.17 -81.41
CA ALA A 253 -0.61 2.63 -82.66
C ALA A 253 0.50 3.66 -82.42
#